data_AF-A0ABD2VXY6-F1
#
_entry.id   AF-A0ABD2VXY6-F1
#
_cell.length_a   1.000
_cell.length_b   1.000
_cell.length_c   1.000
_cell.angle_alpha   90.00
_cell.angle_beta   90.00
_cell.angle_gamma   90.00
#
_symmetry.space_group_name_H-M   'P 1'
#
loop_
_entity.id
_entity.type
_entity.pdbx_description
1 polymer ?
#
loop_
_entity_poly.entity_id
_entity_poly.type
_entity_poly.pdbx_seq_one_letter_code
_entity_poly.pdbx_strand_id
1 'polypeptide(L)'
;MSDPTSPSLKNLPKVAVDLKSELEGFDHSNMKRAEVKVKNVLPSAEDLAAAKTQQTLIAGIEKFDTSRLKHTETNEKNPLPDKEIIEQEKGKQQLMSGIENFNPSQLKHAETLEKNPLPTKEGTNSRREASMKRVSTSSITTEKSLNTVMTTRILSYTLLL
;
A
#
# COMPACT_ATOMS: atom_id res chain seq x y z
N MET A 1 13.48 17.04 -39.88
CA MET A 1 12.42 16.07 -40.20
C MET A 1 11.87 16.51 -41.55
N SER A 2 12.02 15.69 -42.58
CA SER A 2 11.60 16.01 -43.95
C SER A 2 10.08 15.97 -44.05
N ASP A 3 9.47 17.06 -44.51
CA ASP A 3 8.03 17.13 -44.77
C ASP A 3 7.60 16.07 -45.81
N PRO A 4 6.40 15.47 -45.70
CA PRO A 4 5.91 14.54 -46.70
C PRO A 4 5.63 15.28 -48.01
N THR A 5 6.58 15.22 -48.95
CA THR A 5 6.42 15.76 -50.30
C THR A 5 5.25 15.05 -50.99
N SER A 6 4.16 15.77 -51.28
CA SER A 6 3.08 15.25 -52.11
C SER A 6 3.64 14.74 -53.43
N PRO A 7 3.30 13.52 -53.87
CA PRO A 7 3.81 12.97 -55.10
C PRO A 7 3.41 13.87 -56.28
N SER A 8 4.39 14.29 -57.08
CA SER A 8 4.17 15.10 -58.29
C SER A 8 3.32 14.31 -59.30
N LEU A 9 2.39 14.98 -60.00
CA LEU A 9 1.45 14.38 -60.96
C LEU A 9 2.10 13.42 -61.97
N LYS A 10 3.37 13.67 -62.32
CA LYS A 10 4.17 12.87 -63.26
C LYS A 10 4.52 11.47 -62.75
N ASN A 11 4.47 11.27 -61.43
CA ASN A 11 4.86 10.04 -60.75
C ASN A 11 3.65 9.20 -60.29
N LEU A 12 2.41 9.66 -60.56
CA LEU A 12 1.22 8.87 -60.26
C LEU A 12 1.01 7.82 -61.35
N PRO A 13 0.57 6.60 -61.00
CA PRO A 13 0.21 5.58 -61.97
C PRO A 13 -0.89 6.11 -62.89
N LYS A 14 -0.72 5.92 -64.21
CA LYS A 14 -1.74 6.31 -65.19
C LYS A 14 -2.95 5.40 -65.02
N VAL A 15 -4.12 5.99 -64.81
CA VAL A 15 -5.40 5.29 -64.75
C VAL A 15 -5.61 4.56 -66.09
N ALA A 16 -6.02 3.29 -66.03
CA ALA A 16 -6.33 2.51 -67.23
C ALA A 16 -7.42 3.21 -68.06
N VAL A 17 -7.32 3.12 -69.38
CA VAL A 17 -8.22 3.82 -70.32
C VAL A 17 -9.68 3.44 -70.09
N ASP A 18 -9.94 2.17 -69.77
CA ASP A 18 -11.28 1.65 -69.51
C ASP A 18 -11.90 2.30 -68.26
N LEU A 19 -11.13 2.35 -67.16
CA LEU A 19 -11.56 2.97 -65.91
C LEU A 19 -11.76 4.49 -66.07
N LYS A 20 -10.90 5.15 -66.85
CA LYS A 20 -11.07 6.57 -67.19
C LYS A 20 -12.39 6.80 -67.93
N SER A 21 -12.71 5.96 -68.91
CA SER A 21 -13.93 6.07 -69.70
C SER A 21 -15.19 5.82 -68.87
N GLU A 22 -15.14 4.84 -67.96
CA GLU A 22 -16.24 4.54 -67.04
C GLU A 22 -16.46 5.65 -66.00
N LEU A 23 -15.39 6.29 -65.52
CA LEU A 23 -15.47 7.46 -64.65
C LEU A 23 -16.00 8.71 -65.38
N GLU A 24 -15.61 8.92 -66.64
CA GLU A 24 -16.09 10.04 -67.47
C GLU A 24 -17.56 9.88 -67.90
N GLY A 25 -17.99 8.65 -68.13
CA GLY A 25 -19.38 8.31 -68.46
C GLY A 25 -20.26 7.97 -67.24
N PHE A 26 -19.72 8.12 -66.02
CA PHE A 26 -20.42 7.72 -64.80
C PHE A 26 -21.68 8.55 -64.59
N ASP A 27 -22.84 7.92 -64.72
CA ASP A 27 -24.12 8.56 -64.45
C ASP A 27 -24.42 8.54 -62.95
N HIS A 28 -24.30 9.71 -62.32
CA HIS A 28 -24.64 9.94 -60.93
C HIS A 28 -26.11 9.65 -60.59
N SER A 29 -26.99 9.51 -61.59
CA SER A 29 -28.40 9.12 -61.38
C SER A 29 -28.55 7.68 -60.88
N ASN A 30 -27.59 6.81 -61.18
CA ASN A 30 -27.58 5.40 -60.76
C ASN A 30 -27.13 5.21 -59.30
N MET A 31 -26.66 6.27 -58.64
CA MET A 31 -26.35 6.23 -57.22
C MET A 31 -27.64 6.17 -56.40
N LYS A 32 -27.71 5.22 -55.46
CA LYS A 32 -28.80 5.17 -54.48
C LYS A 32 -28.83 6.49 -53.71
N ARG A 33 -29.99 7.16 -53.68
CA ARG A 33 -30.16 8.34 -52.84
C ARG A 33 -30.06 7.94 -51.38
N ALA A 34 -29.11 8.54 -50.67
CA ALA A 34 -29.07 8.49 -49.22
C ALA A 34 -30.04 9.55 -48.68
N GLU A 35 -31.05 9.13 -47.94
CA GLU A 35 -31.98 10.04 -47.29
C GLU A 35 -31.25 10.72 -46.11
N VAL A 36 -30.89 12.00 -46.28
CA VAL A 36 -30.26 12.79 -45.22
C VAL A 36 -31.35 13.28 -44.28
N LYS A 37 -31.54 12.59 -43.15
CA LYS A 37 -32.49 13.01 -42.11
C LYS A 37 -31.92 14.20 -41.34
N VAL A 38 -32.27 15.41 -41.76
CA VAL A 38 -32.00 16.64 -40.99
C VAL A 38 -32.88 16.64 -39.74
N LYS A 39 -32.31 16.32 -38.58
CA LYS A 39 -33.00 16.37 -37.29
C LYS A 39 -33.11 17.82 -36.81
N ASN A 40 -34.01 18.60 -37.41
CA ASN A 40 -34.44 19.87 -36.84
C ASN A 40 -35.43 19.61 -35.71
N VAL A 41 -34.91 19.26 -34.53
CA VAL A 41 -35.74 19.13 -33.33
C VAL A 41 -36.05 20.54 -32.85
N LEU A 42 -37.33 20.91 -32.88
CA LEU A 42 -37.78 22.14 -32.25
C LEU A 42 -37.62 22.02 -30.73
N PRO A 43 -37.23 23.08 -30.02
CA PRO A 43 -37.26 23.10 -28.57
C PRO A 43 -38.62 22.62 -28.07
N SER A 44 -38.61 21.69 -27.13
CA SER A 44 -39.83 21.17 -26.53
C SER A 44 -40.48 22.23 -25.63
N ALA A 45 -41.75 22.01 -25.27
CA ALA A 45 -42.42 22.85 -24.29
C ALA A 45 -41.70 22.82 -22.92
N GLU A 46 -41.05 21.70 -22.60
CA GLU A 46 -40.23 21.54 -21.40
C GLU A 46 -38.97 22.41 -21.46
N ASP A 47 -38.27 22.43 -22.60
CA ASP A 47 -37.08 23.27 -22.80
C ASP A 47 -37.40 24.76 -22.63
N LEU A 48 -38.54 25.21 -23.14
CA LEU A 48 -39.00 26.60 -22.99
C LEU A 48 -39.41 26.93 -21.55
N ALA A 49 -40.05 25.99 -20.85
CA ALA A 49 -40.42 26.16 -19.44
C ALA A 49 -39.17 26.23 -18.54
N ALA A 50 -38.18 25.36 -18.79
CA ALA A 50 -36.90 25.37 -18.10
C ALA A 50 -36.15 26.69 -18.34
N ALA A 51 -36.07 27.14 -19.60
CA ALA A 51 -35.41 28.40 -19.96
C ALA A 51 -36.05 29.61 -19.26
N LYS A 52 -37.39 29.69 -19.22
CA LYS A 52 -38.11 30.77 -18.51
C LYS A 52 -37.86 30.75 -17.01
N THR A 53 -37.81 29.56 -16.42
CA THR A 53 -37.53 29.39 -14.99
C THR A 53 -36.12 29.87 -14.66
N GLN A 54 -35.12 29.45 -15.45
CA GLN A 54 -33.74 29.89 -15.30
C GLN A 54 -33.60 31.41 -15.49
N GLN A 55 -34.23 31.97 -16.52
CA GLN A 55 -34.22 33.41 -16.77
C GLN A 55 -34.82 34.19 -15.60
N THR A 56 -35.91 33.70 -15.01
CA THR A 56 -36.55 34.33 -13.85
C THR A 56 -35.63 34.28 -12.63
N LEU A 57 -34.96 33.16 -12.38
CA LEU A 57 -34.02 33.00 -11.29
C LEU A 57 -32.83 33.96 -11.44
N ILE A 58 -32.21 34.00 -12.63
CA ILE A 58 -31.08 34.88 -12.93
C ILE A 58 -31.48 36.34 -12.75
N ALA A 59 -32.62 36.76 -13.32
CA ALA A 59 -33.11 38.13 -13.15
C ALA A 59 -33.42 38.48 -11.69
N GLY A 60 -33.89 37.50 -10.91
CA GLY A 60 -34.12 37.66 -9.47
C GLY A 60 -32.81 37.87 -8.69
N ILE A 61 -31.74 37.18 -9.07
CA ILE A 61 -30.40 37.33 -8.47
C ILE A 61 -29.76 38.64 -8.89
N GLU A 62 -29.82 39.00 -10.18
CA GLU A 62 -29.24 40.26 -10.71
C GLU A 62 -29.88 41.49 -10.07
N LYS A 63 -31.19 41.43 -9.81
CA LYS A 63 -31.97 42.52 -9.19
C LYS A 63 -32.10 42.36 -7.68
N PHE A 64 -31.40 41.39 -7.08
CA PHE A 64 -31.50 41.14 -5.66
C PHE A 64 -30.89 42.32 -4.88
N ASP A 65 -31.75 42.99 -4.12
CA ASP A 65 -31.34 44.07 -3.23
C ASP A 65 -30.70 43.50 -1.96
N THR A 66 -29.37 43.66 -1.85
CA THR A 66 -28.58 43.19 -0.71
C THR A 66 -28.92 43.90 0.59
N SER A 67 -29.57 45.07 0.55
CA SER A 67 -30.04 45.77 1.76
C SER A 67 -31.16 45.02 2.48
N ARG A 68 -31.82 44.08 1.81
CA ARG A 68 -32.83 43.19 2.39
C ARG A 68 -32.23 42.03 3.20
N LEU A 69 -30.91 41.82 3.12
CA LEU A 69 -30.24 40.81 3.93
C LEU A 69 -30.20 41.29 5.39
N LYS A 70 -30.59 40.42 6.32
CA LYS A 70 -30.46 40.70 7.74
C LYS A 70 -28.98 40.80 8.10
N HIS A 71 -28.60 41.88 8.78
CA HIS A 71 -27.26 41.98 9.34
C HIS A 71 -27.03 40.81 10.30
N THR A 72 -25.94 40.08 10.08
CA THR A 72 -25.53 38.97 10.92
C THR A 72 -24.12 39.27 11.41
N GLU A 73 -23.95 39.41 12.72
CA GLU A 73 -22.65 39.62 13.34
C GLU A 73 -21.90 38.28 13.41
N THR A 74 -20.88 38.12 12.57
CA THR A 74 -20.00 36.94 12.60
C THR A 74 -18.95 37.12 13.69
N ASN A 75 -19.08 36.35 14.78
CA ASN A 75 -18.06 36.25 15.82
C ASN A 75 -17.05 35.16 15.47
N GLU A 76 -15.88 35.54 14.96
CA GLU A 76 -14.74 34.63 14.83
C GLU A 76 -14.17 34.32 16.22
N LYS A 77 -14.40 33.08 16.71
CA LYS A 77 -13.80 32.63 17.97
C LYS A 77 -12.42 32.06 17.66
N ASN A 78 -11.38 32.85 17.93
CA ASN A 78 -10.01 32.36 18.03
C ASN A 78 -9.63 32.25 19.52
N PRO A 79 -10.06 31.18 20.22
CA PRO A 79 -9.70 31.00 21.63
C PRO A 79 -8.18 30.82 21.74
N LEU A 80 -7.60 31.50 22.73
CA LEU A 80 -6.20 31.27 23.07
C LEU A 80 -6.03 29.84 23.59
N PRO A 81 -4.87 29.20 23.35
CA PRO A 81 -4.59 27.89 23.90
C PRO A 81 -4.64 27.92 25.43
N ASP A 82 -5.26 26.91 26.03
CA ASP A 82 -5.36 26.78 27.47
C ASP A 82 -4.00 26.53 28.14
N LYS A 83 -3.91 26.77 29.45
CA LYS A 83 -2.68 26.58 30.23
C LYS A 83 -2.10 25.17 30.08
N GLU A 84 -2.95 24.15 29.98
CA GLU A 84 -2.55 22.76 29.78
C GLU A 84 -1.84 22.55 28.43
N ILE A 85 -2.38 23.14 27.36
CA ILE A 85 -1.78 23.06 26.01
C ILE A 85 -0.41 23.75 26.00
N ILE A 86 -0.29 24.89 26.68
CA ILE A 86 0.98 25.62 26.81
C ILE A 86 2.01 24.79 27.58
N GLU A 87 1.61 24.15 28.68
CA GLU A 87 2.51 23.33 29.48
C GLU A 87 2.95 22.06 28.74
N GLN A 88 2.04 21.42 28.01
CA GLN A 88 2.35 20.28 27.15
C GLN A 88 3.35 20.66 26.05
N GLU A 89 3.12 21.77 25.34
CA GLU A 89 4.03 22.25 24.30
C GLU A 89 5.40 22.62 24.86
N LYS A 90 5.45 23.26 26.03
CA LYS A 90 6.69 23.57 26.74
C LYS A 90 7.46 22.30 27.11
N GLY A 91 6.77 21.27 27.61
CA GLY A 91 7.38 19.97 27.92
C GLY A 91 7.95 19.30 26.68
N LYS A 92 7.22 19.33 25.56
CA LYS A 92 7.70 18.80 24.26
C LYS A 92 8.96 19.54 23.80
N GLN A 93 8.97 20.87 23.86
CA GLN A 93 10.12 21.69 23.47
C GLN A 93 11.35 21.39 24.33
N GLN A 94 11.18 21.25 25.64
CA GLN A 94 12.26 20.88 26.55
C GLN A 94 12.84 19.49 26.22
N LEU A 95 11.98 18.50 25.93
CA LEU A 95 12.42 17.17 25.53
C LEU A 95 13.23 17.21 24.23
N MET A 96 12.72 17.91 23.21
CA MET A 96 13.41 18.04 21.92
C MET A 96 14.78 18.72 22.10
N SER A 97 14.84 19.81 22.86
CA SER A 97 16.09 20.53 23.15
C SER A 97 17.08 19.66 23.94
N GLY A 98 16.59 18.84 24.87
CA GLY A 98 17.42 17.92 25.63
C GLY A 98 18.04 16.81 24.77
N ILE A 99 17.31 16.33 23.75
CA ILE A 99 17.80 15.35 22.78
C ILE A 99 18.81 16.00 21.82
N GLU A 100 18.49 17.18 21.30
CA GLU A 100 19.36 17.91 20.35
C GLU A 100 20.71 18.26 20.98
N ASN A 101 20.71 18.69 22.24
CA ASN A 101 21.92 19.05 22.97
C ASN A 101 22.51 17.90 23.80
N PHE A 102 22.06 16.66 23.57
CA PHE A 102 22.53 15.50 24.32
C PHE A 102 24.02 15.26 24.06
N ASN A 103 24.84 15.31 25.10
CA ASN A 103 26.27 15.06 25.00
C ASN A 103 26.59 13.59 25.34
N PRO A 104 26.94 12.75 24.34
CA PRO A 104 27.23 11.34 24.58
C PRO A 104 28.50 11.11 25.42
N SER A 105 29.39 12.10 25.54
CA SER A 105 30.58 11.97 26.40
C SER A 105 30.27 12.02 27.89
N GLN A 106 29.05 12.44 28.27
CA GLN A 106 28.57 12.37 29.66
C GLN A 106 27.98 11.00 30.02
N LEU A 107 27.87 10.07 29.06
CA LEU A 107 27.47 8.70 29.35
C LEU A 107 28.57 8.01 30.16
N LYS A 108 28.17 7.35 31.25
CA LYS A 108 29.07 6.51 32.03
C LYS A 108 29.52 5.32 31.18
N HIS A 109 30.80 4.95 31.27
CA HIS A 109 31.30 3.75 30.61
C HIS A 109 30.56 2.52 31.13
N ALA A 110 30.01 1.73 30.22
CA ALA A 110 29.39 0.44 30.50
C ALA A 110 30.14 -0.65 29.75
N GLU A 111 30.72 -1.59 30.49
CA GLU A 111 31.35 -2.77 29.92
C GLU A 111 30.27 -3.79 29.52
N THR A 112 30.03 -3.95 28.23
CA THR A 112 29.07 -4.92 27.70
C THR A 112 29.75 -6.28 27.51
N LEU A 113 29.37 -7.28 28.30
CA LEU A 113 29.84 -8.66 28.12
C LEU A 113 28.98 -9.40 27.09
N GLU A 114 29.41 -9.43 25.82
CA GLU A 114 28.83 -10.29 24.79
C GLU A 114 29.33 -11.74 24.99
N LYS A 115 28.51 -12.58 25.62
CA LYS A 115 28.83 -14.00 25.82
C LYS A 115 28.53 -14.79 24.57
N ASN A 116 29.49 -14.86 23.66
CA ASN A 116 29.50 -15.85 22.58
C ASN A 116 30.77 -16.73 22.64
N PRO A 117 31.04 -17.46 23.75
CA PRO A 117 32.22 -18.31 23.82
C PRO A 117 32.05 -19.51 22.86
N LEU A 118 32.96 -19.60 21.89
CA LEU A 118 33.13 -20.81 21.09
C LEU A 118 33.44 -21.99 22.02
N PRO A 119 32.87 -23.19 21.79
CA PRO A 119 33.16 -24.35 22.64
C PRO A 119 34.67 -24.65 22.66
N THR A 120 35.30 -24.55 23.83
CA THR A 120 36.70 -24.95 24.01
C THR A 120 36.84 -26.47 23.98
N LYS A 121 37.98 -26.96 23.47
CA LYS A 121 38.23 -28.41 23.32
C LYS A 121 38.14 -29.13 24.67
N GLU A 122 38.59 -28.51 25.78
CA GLU A 122 38.47 -29.08 27.12
C GLU A 122 37.00 -29.28 27.52
N GLY A 123 36.14 -28.29 27.27
CA GLY A 123 34.71 -28.36 27.62
C GLY A 123 33.99 -29.48 26.88
N THR A 124 34.37 -29.76 25.63
CA THR A 124 33.80 -30.89 24.87
C THR A 124 34.28 -32.25 25.40
N ASN A 125 35.55 -32.36 25.79
CA ASN A 125 36.10 -33.61 26.32
C ASN A 125 35.52 -33.93 27.70
N SER A 126 35.46 -32.96 28.62
CA SER A 126 34.83 -33.18 29.93
C SER A 126 33.35 -33.56 29.81
N ARG A 127 32.61 -32.99 28.84
CA ARG A 127 31.22 -33.37 28.57
C ARG A 127 31.12 -34.83 28.07
N ARG A 128 32.00 -35.24 27.14
CA ARG A 128 32.03 -36.63 26.64
C ARG A 128 32.40 -37.61 27.74
N GLU A 129 33.45 -37.32 28.50
CA GLU A 129 33.92 -38.17 29.59
C GLU A 129 32.85 -38.34 30.68
N ALA A 130 32.20 -37.25 31.11
CA ALA A 130 31.10 -37.33 32.07
C ALA A 130 29.88 -38.09 31.53
N SER A 131 29.65 -38.06 30.22
CA SER A 131 28.57 -38.82 29.59
C SER A 131 28.94 -40.31 29.50
N MET A 132 30.17 -40.64 29.12
CA MET A 132 30.68 -42.03 29.12
C MET A 132 30.68 -42.62 30.52
N LYS A 133 31.13 -41.88 31.54
CA LYS A 133 31.14 -42.33 32.93
C LYS A 133 29.72 -42.63 33.42
N ARG A 134 28.74 -41.78 33.10
CA ARG A 134 27.33 -42.01 33.44
C ARG A 134 26.79 -43.29 32.79
N VAL A 135 27.04 -43.47 31.49
CA VAL A 135 26.61 -44.67 30.75
C VAL A 135 27.22 -45.94 31.37
N SER A 136 28.52 -45.95 31.64
CA SER A 136 29.17 -47.10 32.28
C SER A 136 28.60 -47.39 33.67
N THR A 137 28.36 -46.36 34.50
CA THR A 137 27.78 -46.55 35.83
C THR A 137 26.35 -47.07 35.79
N SER A 138 25.51 -46.61 34.84
CA SER A 138 24.14 -47.13 34.71
C SER A 138 24.10 -48.59 34.29
N SER A 139 24.99 -49.01 33.38
CA SER A 139 25.06 -50.40 32.93
C SER A 139 25.46 -51.33 34.09
N ILE A 140 26.50 -50.96 34.85
CA ILE A 140 26.98 -51.75 36.00
C ILE A 140 25.88 -51.86 37.08
N THR A 141 25.17 -50.77 37.38
CA THR A 141 24.08 -50.80 38.37
C THR A 141 22.93 -51.69 37.90
N THR A 142 22.62 -51.66 36.60
CA THR A 142 21.56 -52.50 36.02
C THR A 142 21.91 -53.98 36.11
N GLU A 143 23.14 -54.36 35.75
CA GLU A 143 23.60 -55.76 35.88
C GLU A 143 23.58 -56.24 37.34
N LYS A 144 24.06 -55.42 38.28
CA LYS A 144 24.03 -55.77 39.70
C LYS A 144 22.60 -55.99 40.20
N SER A 145 21.67 -55.11 39.83
CA SER A 145 20.26 -55.24 40.21
C SER A 145 19.63 -56.51 39.63
N LEU A 146 19.87 -56.81 38.34
CA LEU A 146 19.36 -58.03 37.71
C LEU A 146 19.92 -59.29 38.39
N ASN A 147 21.22 -59.33 38.69
CA ASN A 147 21.83 -60.46 39.39
C ASN A 147 21.22 -60.64 40.78
N THR A 148 21.05 -59.57 41.56
CA THR A 148 20.40 -59.66 42.87
C THR A 148 18.99 -60.23 42.77
N VAL A 149 18.17 -59.72 41.84
CA VAL A 149 16.79 -60.21 41.65
C VAL A 149 16.79 -61.69 41.26
N MET A 150 17.65 -62.10 40.34
CA MET A 150 17.75 -63.51 39.93
C MET A 150 18.19 -64.41 41.09
N THR A 151 19.20 -64.01 41.86
CA THR A 151 19.67 -64.79 43.03
C THR A 151 18.58 -64.90 44.10
N THR A 152 17.86 -63.81 44.41
CA THR A 152 16.76 -63.86 45.38
C THR A 152 15.64 -64.77 44.91
N ARG A 153 15.29 -64.76 43.62
CA ARG A 153 14.29 -65.68 43.07
C ARG A 153 14.76 -67.12 43.17
N ILE A 154 15.99 -67.43 42.76
CA ILE A 154 16.57 -68.79 42.85
C ILE A 154 16.53 -69.28 44.31
N LEU A 155 16.99 -68.46 45.27
CA LEU A 155 16.98 -68.83 46.69
C LEU A 155 15.56 -69.06 47.23
N SER A 156 14.59 -68.25 46.81
CA SER A 156 13.19 -68.43 47.21
C SER A 156 12.59 -69.74 46.71
N TYR A 157 12.97 -70.21 45.50
CA TYR A 157 12.54 -71.50 45.00
C TYR A 157 13.22 -72.66 45.73
N THR A 158 14.50 -72.54 46.10
CA THR A 158 15.20 -73.61 46.84
C THR A 158 14.69 -73.81 48.27
N LEU A 159 14.16 -72.78 48.94
CA LEU A 159 13.59 -72.92 50.30
C LEU A 159 12.17 -73.49 50.33
N LEU A 160 11.49 -73.57 49.18
CA LEU A 160 10.09 -74.00 49.06
C LEU A 160 9.94 -75.47 48.63
N LEU A 161 11.06 -76.20 48.50
CA LEU A 161 11.19 -77.64 48.21
C LEU A 161 11.64 -78.38 49.47
#